data_AF-A0A538BWZ2-F1
#
_entry.id   AF-A0A538BWZ2-F1
#
_cell.length_a   1.000
_cell.length_b   1.000
_cell.length_c   1.000
_cell.angle_alpha   90.00
_cell.angle_beta   90.00
_cell.angle_gamma   90.00
#
_symmetry.space_group_name_H-M   'P 1'
#
loop_
_entity.id
_entity.type
_entity.pdbx_description
1 polymer ?
#
loop_
_entity_poly.entity_id
_entity_poly.type
_entity_poly.pdbx_seq_one_letter_code
_entity_poly.pdbx_strand_id
1 'polypeptide(L)'
;MATSTMERPPEKKASAIQYQHPAAFWFGIAAVTVGVIMHFPFYYSARHQHYVLVGKTPDVSFMAGMGLILIGVAATAYGLFPKLSEISRGFVSNIKVRAMDEAPIKPAHIGLLLVMAAAVTIDVMKPTTLAFMAPGAAKEYGLRSPLNPTAHALPIALYP
;
A
#
# COMPACT_ATOMS: atom_id res chain seq x y z
N MET A 1 -64.92 8.40 -3.55
CA MET A 1 -64.29 7.21 -2.95
C MET A 1 -62.83 7.21 -3.41
N ALA A 2 -61.94 7.82 -2.61
CA ALA A 2 -60.57 8.13 -3.02
C ALA A 2 -59.64 6.94 -2.73
N THR A 3 -59.02 6.39 -3.77
CA THR A 3 -57.98 5.36 -3.66
C THR A 3 -56.67 6.01 -3.25
N SER A 4 -56.25 5.73 -2.02
CA SER A 4 -54.97 6.14 -1.43
C SER A 4 -53.81 5.56 -2.24
N THR A 5 -53.04 6.45 -2.86
CA THR A 5 -51.75 6.16 -3.49
C THR A 5 -50.75 5.78 -2.40
N MET A 6 -50.32 4.52 -2.38
CA MET A 6 -49.19 4.06 -1.57
C MET A 6 -47.91 4.76 -2.05
N GLU A 7 -47.48 5.80 -1.34
CA GLU A 7 -46.12 6.33 -1.47
C GLU A 7 -45.13 5.25 -1.00
N ARG A 8 -44.24 4.82 -1.90
CA ARG A 8 -43.11 3.96 -1.52
C ARG A 8 -42.09 4.80 -0.73
N PRO A 9 -41.57 4.31 0.39
CA PRO A 9 -40.56 5.04 1.13
C PRO A 9 -39.28 5.20 0.30
N PRO A 10 -38.55 6.33 0.45
CA PRO A 10 -37.37 6.62 -0.33
C PRO A 10 -36.26 5.59 -0.08
N GLU A 11 -35.76 5.01 -1.17
CA GLU A 11 -34.65 4.07 -1.18
C GLU A 11 -33.39 4.76 -0.64
N LYS A 12 -32.93 4.33 0.55
CA LYS A 12 -31.71 4.86 1.17
C LYS A 12 -30.52 4.53 0.27
N LYS A 13 -29.96 5.57 -0.37
CA LYS A 13 -28.70 5.53 -1.11
C LYS A 13 -27.63 4.82 -0.26
N ALA A 14 -26.99 3.82 -0.86
CA ALA A 14 -25.94 3.02 -0.25
C ALA A 14 -24.90 3.92 0.44
N SER A 15 -24.56 3.59 1.69
CA SER A 15 -23.64 4.37 2.51
C SER A 15 -22.31 4.53 1.78
N ALA A 16 -22.04 5.76 1.31
CA ALA A 16 -20.73 6.14 0.81
C ALA A 16 -19.72 5.95 1.94
N ILE A 17 -18.55 5.39 1.61
CA ILE A 17 -17.42 5.30 2.54
C ILE A 17 -17.11 6.71 3.04
N GLN A 18 -17.45 7.01 4.28
CA GLN A 18 -17.18 8.30 4.91
C GLN A 18 -15.72 8.33 5.36
N TYR A 19 -14.85 8.81 4.47
CA TYR A 19 -13.49 9.17 4.85
C TYR A 19 -13.55 10.33 5.86
N GLN A 20 -12.90 10.20 7.02
CA GLN A 20 -12.82 11.30 7.99
C GLN A 20 -12.00 12.48 7.44
N HIS A 21 -10.91 12.17 6.72
CA HIS A 21 -10.06 13.17 6.04
C HIS A 21 -9.70 12.72 4.62
N PRO A 22 -10.65 12.79 3.65
CA PRO A 22 -10.41 12.37 2.27
C PRO A 22 -9.23 13.15 1.64
N ALA A 23 -9.06 14.41 2.01
CA ALA A 23 -7.94 15.23 1.54
C ALA A 23 -6.57 14.68 1.99
N ALA A 24 -6.43 14.23 3.25
CA ALA A 24 -5.18 13.65 3.76
C ALA A 24 -4.87 12.32 3.06
N PHE A 25 -5.90 11.50 2.81
CA PHE A 25 -5.77 10.25 2.08
C PHE A 25 -5.27 10.46 0.64
N TRP A 26 -5.93 11.34 -0.12
CA TRP A 26 -5.55 11.66 -1.50
C TRP A 26 -4.19 12.36 -1.59
N PHE A 27 -3.89 13.25 -0.65
CA PHE A 27 -2.57 13.87 -0.54
C PHE A 27 -1.49 12.81 -0.33
N GLY A 28 -1.72 11.84 0.58
CA GLY A 28 -0.78 10.76 0.82
C GLY A 28 -0.50 9.91 -0.42
N ILE A 29 -1.55 9.56 -1.18
CA ILE A 29 -1.40 8.83 -2.46
C ILE A 29 -0.58 9.64 -3.47
N ALA A 30 -0.89 10.92 -3.63
CA ALA A 30 -0.18 11.80 -4.55
C ALA A 30 1.29 11.95 -4.13
N ALA A 31 1.57 12.14 -2.84
CA ALA A 31 2.91 12.26 -2.29
C ALA A 31 3.74 10.99 -2.55
N VAL A 32 3.20 9.79 -2.27
CA VAL A 32 3.89 8.52 -2.56
C VAL A 32 4.17 8.38 -4.06
N THR A 33 3.19 8.69 -4.91
CA THR A 33 3.33 8.57 -6.37
C THR A 33 4.43 9.49 -6.90
N VAL A 34 4.41 10.77 -6.50
CA VAL A 34 5.44 11.74 -6.89
C VAL A 34 6.80 11.32 -6.34
N GLY A 35 6.87 10.89 -5.08
CA GLY A 35 8.10 10.43 -4.45
C GLY A 35 8.74 9.27 -5.21
N VAL A 36 7.96 8.27 -5.62
CA VAL A 36 8.46 7.14 -6.45
C VAL A 36 8.98 7.64 -7.79
N ILE A 37 8.26 8.54 -8.47
CA ILE A 37 8.70 9.10 -9.76
C ILE A 37 10.02 9.87 -9.62
N MET A 38 10.21 10.58 -8.51
CA MET A 38 11.45 11.34 -8.23
C MET A 38 12.69 10.45 -8.09
N HIS A 39 12.55 9.14 -7.89
CA HIS A 39 13.69 8.21 -7.86
C HIS A 39 14.17 7.82 -9.26
N PHE A 40 13.30 7.88 -10.28
CA PHE A 40 13.63 7.41 -11.64
C PHE A 40 14.82 8.12 -12.29
N PRO A 41 14.98 9.46 -12.20
CA PRO A 41 16.13 10.14 -12.81
C PRO A 41 17.48 9.62 -12.29
N PHE A 42 17.58 9.35 -10.98
CA PHE A 42 18.80 8.83 -10.36
C PHE A 42 19.17 7.45 -10.93
N TYR A 43 18.21 6.51 -10.99
CA TYR A 43 18.45 5.19 -11.58
C TYR A 43 18.78 5.26 -13.07
N TYR A 44 18.09 6.12 -13.82
CA TYR A 44 18.35 6.30 -15.25
C TYR A 44 19.75 6.85 -15.51
N SER A 45 20.29 7.70 -14.63
CA SER A 45 21.66 8.21 -14.73
C SER A 45 22.73 7.11 -14.64
N ALA A 46 22.41 5.92 -14.12
CA ALA A 46 23.32 4.79 -14.00
C ALA A 46 23.36 3.89 -15.26
N ARG A 47 22.54 4.18 -16.29
CA ARG A 47 22.46 3.37 -17.52
C ARG A 47 23.81 3.12 -18.20
N HIS A 48 24.71 4.11 -18.19
CA HIS A 48 26.02 4.04 -18.86
C HIS A 48 27.04 3.24 -18.04
N GLN A 49 26.74 2.94 -16.78
CA GLN A 49 27.57 2.16 -15.87
C GLN A 49 26.91 0.80 -15.57
N HIS A 50 26.08 0.30 -16.50
CA HIS A 50 25.34 -0.96 -16.34
C HIS A 50 24.52 -1.05 -15.03
N TYR A 51 23.98 0.08 -14.57
CA TYR A 51 23.21 0.19 -13.32
C TYR A 51 23.98 -0.14 -12.04
N VAL A 52 25.32 -0.04 -12.06
CA VAL A 52 26.13 -0.02 -10.85
C VAL A 52 25.89 1.29 -10.09
N LEU A 53 25.55 1.19 -8.81
CA LEU A 53 25.22 2.27 -7.90
C LEU A 53 26.24 2.44 -6.77
N VAL A 54 27.15 1.47 -6.58
CA VAL A 54 28.21 1.61 -5.56
C VAL A 54 29.06 2.85 -5.82
N GLY A 55 29.28 3.65 -4.78
CA GLY A 55 30.05 4.90 -4.87
C GLY A 55 29.31 6.08 -5.51
N LYS A 56 28.06 5.91 -5.96
CA LYS A 56 27.26 7.01 -6.50
C LYS A 56 26.56 7.77 -5.37
N THR A 57 26.76 9.08 -5.31
CA THR A 57 26.11 9.93 -4.30
C THR A 57 24.65 10.17 -4.68
N PRO A 58 23.68 9.88 -3.80
CA PRO A 58 22.29 10.26 -4.01
C PRO A 58 22.16 11.76 -4.18
N ASP A 59 21.39 12.20 -5.16
CA ASP A 59 21.09 13.62 -5.35
C ASP A 59 19.97 14.09 -4.41
N VAL A 60 19.83 15.41 -4.27
CA VAL A 60 18.84 16.02 -3.37
C VAL A 60 17.41 15.64 -3.76
N SER A 61 17.10 15.49 -5.06
CA SER A 61 15.77 15.10 -5.51
C SER A 61 15.43 13.67 -5.09
N PHE A 62 16.39 12.75 -5.20
CA PHE A 62 16.22 11.37 -4.70
C PHE A 62 15.90 11.34 -3.20
N MET A 63 16.69 12.06 -2.38
CA MET A 63 16.46 12.11 -0.94
C MET A 63 15.12 12.77 -0.56
N ALA A 64 14.75 13.85 -1.25
CA ALA A 64 13.46 14.49 -1.08
C ALA A 64 12.30 13.53 -1.42
N GLY A 65 12.44 12.76 -2.51
CA GLY A 65 11.49 11.72 -2.88
C GLY A 65 11.30 10.68 -1.77
N MET A 66 12.40 10.23 -1.15
CA MET A 66 12.33 9.26 -0.05
C MET A 66 11.59 9.80 1.17
N GLY A 67 11.86 11.07 1.55
CA GLY A 67 11.10 11.75 2.60
C GLY A 67 9.61 11.90 2.25
N LEU A 68 9.30 12.23 1.00
CA LEU A 68 7.93 12.41 0.53
C LEU A 68 7.11 11.10 0.58
N ILE A 69 7.74 9.95 0.28
CA ILE A 69 7.10 8.64 0.41
C ILE A 69 6.73 8.38 1.87
N LEU A 70 7.64 8.61 2.82
CA LEU A 70 7.38 8.39 4.25
C LEU A 70 6.24 9.28 4.76
N ILE A 71 6.25 10.56 4.39
CA ILE A 71 5.18 11.52 4.73
C ILE A 71 3.85 11.07 4.09
N GLY A 72 3.90 10.65 2.83
CA GLY A 72 2.73 10.19 2.09
C GLY A 72 2.08 8.96 2.72
N VAL A 73 2.88 7.96 3.09
CA VAL A 73 2.40 6.76 3.82
C VAL A 73 1.79 7.15 5.16
N ALA A 74 2.45 8.02 5.93
CA ALA A 74 1.92 8.49 7.21
C ALA A 74 0.59 9.25 7.04
N ALA A 75 0.48 10.10 6.01
CA ALA A 75 -0.74 10.84 5.70
C ALA A 75 -1.88 9.93 5.24
N THR A 76 -1.60 8.92 4.41
CA THR A 76 -2.57 7.91 3.99
C THR A 76 -3.04 7.08 5.18
N ALA A 77 -2.13 6.64 6.05
CA ALA A 77 -2.49 5.93 7.28
C ALA A 77 -3.39 6.80 8.17
N TYR A 78 -3.01 8.06 8.39
CA TYR A 78 -3.81 9.01 9.16
C TYR A 78 -5.22 9.23 8.55
N GLY A 79 -5.32 9.36 7.23
CA GLY A 79 -6.60 9.50 6.53
C GLY A 79 -7.47 8.23 6.55
N LEU A 80 -6.85 7.06 6.72
CA LEU A 80 -7.50 5.74 6.69
C LEU A 80 -7.85 5.19 8.08
N PHE A 81 -7.42 5.79 9.19
CA PHE A 81 -7.81 5.35 10.54
C PHE A 81 -9.16 5.99 10.98
N PRO A 82 -10.34 5.40 10.71
CA PRO A 82 -11.55 5.75 11.42
C PRO A 82 -11.48 5.14 12.83
N LYS A 83 -12.12 5.79 13.81
CA LYS A 83 -12.34 5.15 15.10
C LYS A 83 -13.16 3.87 14.88
N LEU A 84 -12.55 2.69 15.01
CA LEU A 84 -13.22 1.38 14.93
C LEU A 84 -14.46 1.29 15.85
N SER A 85 -14.56 2.19 16.85
CA SER A 85 -15.73 2.34 17.73
C SER A 85 -17.03 2.73 17.03
N GLU A 86 -16.99 3.43 15.89
CA GLU A 86 -18.20 3.84 15.17
C GLU A 86 -18.75 2.73 14.27
N ILE A 87 -17.86 1.93 13.66
CA ILE A 87 -18.22 0.74 12.88
C ILE A 87 -18.81 -0.34 13.80
N SER A 88 -18.34 -0.42 15.04
CA SER A 88 -18.86 -1.38 16.04
C SER A 88 -20.18 -0.93 16.68
N ARG A 89 -20.39 0.36 16.97
CA ARG A 89 -21.62 0.82 17.67
C ARG A 89 -22.91 0.69 16.88
N GLY A 90 -22.86 0.84 15.55
CA GLY A 90 -24.04 0.66 14.68
C GLY A 90 -24.39 -0.81 14.43
N PHE A 91 -23.40 -1.71 14.54
CA PHE A 91 -23.56 -3.13 14.24
C PHE A 91 -23.90 -3.97 15.48
N VAL A 92 -23.39 -3.59 16.66
CA VAL A 92 -23.54 -4.37 17.90
C VAL A 92 -24.92 -4.20 18.57
N SER A 93 -25.67 -3.14 18.27
CA SER A 93 -27.01 -2.94 18.86
C SER A 93 -28.13 -3.77 18.21
N ASN A 94 -27.84 -4.53 17.14
CA ASN A 94 -28.81 -5.36 16.43
C ASN A 94 -28.28 -6.76 16.05
N ILE A 95 -27.33 -7.31 16.84
CA ILE A 95 -26.88 -8.71 16.69
C ILE A 95 -28.00 -9.64 17.16
N LYS A 96 -29.00 -9.81 16.30
CA LYS A 96 -29.78 -11.03 16.19
C LYS A 96 -28.83 -12.01 15.50
N VAL A 97 -28.44 -13.08 16.19
CA VAL A 97 -27.62 -14.17 15.65
C VAL A 97 -28.35 -14.75 14.43
N ARG A 98 -28.06 -14.19 13.26
CA ARG A 98 -28.37 -14.79 11.96
C ARG A 98 -27.08 -15.47 11.57
N ALA A 99 -27.14 -16.79 11.38
CA ALA A 99 -26.01 -17.55 10.87
C ALA A 99 -25.40 -16.81 9.67
N MET A 100 -24.10 -16.51 9.77
CA MET A 100 -23.33 -15.76 8.78
C MET A 100 -23.14 -16.54 7.45
N ASP A 101 -23.85 -17.65 7.27
CA ASP A 101 -23.68 -18.60 6.17
C ASP A 101 -24.59 -18.34 4.96
N GLU A 102 -25.57 -17.45 5.07
CA GLU A 102 -26.54 -17.17 3.98
C GLU A 102 -26.53 -15.69 3.54
N ALA A 103 -25.38 -15.02 3.65
CA ALA A 103 -25.24 -13.65 3.14
C ALA A 103 -25.00 -13.69 1.61
N PRO A 104 -25.91 -13.14 0.77
CA PRO A 104 -25.72 -13.14 -0.67
C PRO A 104 -24.47 -12.35 -1.06
N ILE A 105 -23.60 -12.92 -1.90
CA ILE A 105 -22.38 -12.27 -2.39
C ILE A 105 -22.77 -11.02 -3.20
N LYS A 106 -22.61 -9.85 -2.57
CA LYS A 106 -22.76 -8.55 -3.24
C LYS A 106 -21.52 -8.22 -4.08
N PRO A 107 -21.63 -7.41 -5.16
CA PRO A 107 -20.50 -6.99 -6.00
C PRO A 107 -19.36 -6.32 -5.21
N ALA A 108 -19.67 -5.68 -4.07
CA ALA A 108 -18.65 -5.14 -3.17
C ALA A 108 -17.71 -6.22 -2.59
N HIS A 109 -18.20 -7.44 -2.32
CA HIS A 109 -17.33 -8.55 -1.88
C HIS A 109 -16.38 -8.99 -2.98
N ILE A 110 -16.86 -9.04 -4.23
CA ILE A 110 -16.03 -9.38 -5.39
C ILE A 110 -14.95 -8.31 -5.58
N GLY A 111 -15.32 -7.03 -5.47
CA GLY A 111 -14.36 -5.92 -5.52
C GLY A 111 -13.29 -6.01 -4.43
N LEU A 112 -13.69 -6.30 -3.18
CA LEU A 112 -12.75 -6.47 -2.07
C LEU A 112 -11.84 -7.70 -2.27
N LEU A 113 -12.40 -8.83 -2.72
CA LEU A 113 -11.62 -10.03 -3.04
C LEU A 113 -10.57 -9.74 -4.12
N LEU A 114 -10.93 -8.98 -5.16
CA LEU A 114 -10.02 -8.59 -6.23
C LEU A 114 -8.91 -7.66 -5.70
N VAL A 115 -9.27 -6.64 -4.91
CA VAL A 115 -8.29 -5.73 -4.30
C VAL A 115 -7.32 -6.49 -3.39
N MET A 116 -7.84 -7.39 -2.54
CA MET A 116 -7.01 -8.22 -1.67
C MET A 116 -6.09 -9.14 -2.47
N ALA A 117 -6.59 -9.79 -3.52
CA ALA A 117 -5.77 -10.63 -4.39
C ALA A 117 -4.66 -9.84 -5.08
N ALA A 118 -4.96 -8.64 -5.58
CA ALA A 118 -3.95 -7.75 -6.18
C ALA A 118 -2.90 -7.30 -5.17
N ALA A 119 -3.33 -6.88 -3.96
CA ALA A 119 -2.44 -6.47 -2.88
C ALA A 119 -1.47 -7.58 -2.48
N VAL A 120 -1.99 -8.80 -2.23
CA VAL A 120 -1.17 -9.98 -1.90
C VAL A 120 -0.20 -10.31 -3.02
N THR A 121 -0.65 -10.24 -4.28
CA THR A 121 0.22 -10.49 -5.44
C THR A 121 1.40 -9.51 -5.48
N ILE A 122 1.14 -8.22 -5.29
CA ILE A 122 2.18 -7.18 -5.25
C ILE A 122 3.14 -7.40 -4.07
N ASP A 123 2.61 -7.83 -2.92
CA ASP A 123 3.43 -8.09 -1.74
C ASP A 123 4.37 -9.28 -1.92
N VAL A 124 3.97 -10.34 -2.64
CA VAL A 124 4.86 -11.48 -2.95
C VAL A 124 5.98 -11.09 -3.92
N MET A 125 5.76 -10.09 -4.79
CA MET A 125 6.80 -9.64 -5.74
C MET A 125 7.99 -8.98 -5.04
N LYS A 126 7.80 -8.32 -3.88
CA LYS A 126 8.88 -7.61 -3.19
C LYS A 126 9.95 -8.57 -2.62
N PRO A 127 9.62 -9.60 -1.81
CA PRO A 127 10.61 -10.57 -1.34
C PRO A 127 11.25 -11.37 -2.47
N THR A 128 10.46 -11.72 -3.50
CA THR A 128 10.96 -12.49 -4.66
C THR A 128 12.02 -11.71 -5.42
N THR A 129 11.77 -10.43 -5.69
CA THR A 129 12.74 -9.58 -6.39
C THR A 129 14.00 -9.38 -5.54
N LEU A 130 13.84 -9.15 -4.23
CA LEU A 130 14.98 -9.02 -3.31
C LEU A 130 15.85 -10.29 -3.30
N ALA A 131 15.24 -11.48 -3.31
CA ALA A 131 15.97 -12.75 -3.35
C ALA A 131 16.85 -12.89 -4.60
N PHE A 132 16.38 -12.43 -5.76
CA PHE A 132 17.16 -12.44 -7.00
C PHE A 132 18.23 -11.34 -7.07
N MET A 133 17.97 -10.17 -6.47
CA MET A 133 18.93 -9.07 -6.46
C MET A 133 20.02 -9.23 -5.39
N ALA A 134 19.74 -9.93 -4.30
CA ALA A 134 20.64 -10.09 -3.15
C ALA A 134 22.05 -10.62 -3.53
N PRO A 135 22.23 -11.64 -4.39
CA PRO A 135 23.56 -12.07 -4.83
C PRO A 135 24.34 -10.99 -5.58
N GLY A 136 23.67 -10.22 -6.44
CA GLY A 136 24.28 -9.12 -7.19
C GLY A 136 24.70 -7.96 -6.29
N ALA A 137 23.79 -7.55 -5.40
CA ALA A 137 24.05 -6.52 -4.40
C ALA A 137 25.19 -6.94 -3.45
N ALA A 138 25.25 -8.21 -3.04
CA ALA A 138 26.34 -8.70 -2.21
C ALA A 138 27.70 -8.62 -2.89
N LYS A 139 27.76 -8.86 -4.20
CA LYS A 139 28.99 -8.72 -5.00
C LYS A 139 29.37 -7.26 -5.21
N GLU A 140 28.40 -6.41 -5.50
CA GLU A 140 28.61 -4.99 -5.78
C GLU A 140 29.05 -4.20 -4.54
N TYR A 141 28.41 -4.44 -3.39
CA TYR A 141 28.67 -3.73 -2.14
C TYR A 141 29.63 -4.48 -1.20
N GLY A 142 30.16 -5.64 -1.60
CA GLY A 142 31.08 -6.44 -0.80
C GLY A 142 30.46 -7.02 0.48
N LEU A 143 29.14 -7.28 0.47
CA LEU A 143 28.40 -7.75 1.64
C LEU A 143 28.59 -9.25 1.88
N ARG A 144 28.43 -9.68 3.14
CA ARG A 144 28.54 -11.08 3.52
C ARG A 144 27.31 -11.85 3.03
N SER A 145 27.54 -12.88 2.22
CA SER A 145 26.47 -13.74 1.68
C SER A 145 26.94 -15.19 1.63
N PRO A 146 26.05 -16.18 1.41
CA PRO A 146 26.47 -17.56 1.18
C PRO A 146 27.47 -17.73 0.02
N LEU A 147 27.45 -16.80 -0.94
CA LEU A 147 28.36 -16.77 -2.09
C LEU A 147 29.62 -15.92 -1.84
N ASN A 148 29.67 -15.16 -0.74
CA ASN A 148 30.83 -14.37 -0.30
C ASN A 148 31.04 -14.51 1.22
N PRO A 149 31.49 -15.69 1.69
CA PRO A 149 31.54 -16.01 3.12
C PRO A 149 32.66 -15.28 3.88
N THR A 150 33.66 -14.79 3.17
CA THR A 150 34.86 -14.13 3.72
C THR A 150 34.71 -12.61 3.88
N ALA A 151 33.59 -12.02 3.48
CA ALA A 151 33.38 -10.59 3.66
C ALA A 151 33.15 -10.24 5.14
N HIS A 152 33.91 -9.26 5.64
CA HIS A 152 33.78 -8.69 6.99
C HIS A 152 32.66 -7.65 7.11
N ALA A 153 31.86 -7.47 6.05
CA ALA A 153 30.75 -6.53 6.00
C ALA A 153 29.45 -7.12 6.58
N LEU A 154 28.42 -6.27 6.69
CA LEU A 154 27.10 -6.69 7.15
C LEU A 154 26.55 -7.85 6.30
N PRO A 155 25.81 -8.80 6.90
CA PRO A 155 25.07 -9.83 6.19
C PRO A 155 24.13 -9.23 5.15
N ILE A 156 24.04 -9.84 3.97
CA ILE A 156 23.05 -9.49 2.94
C ILE A 156 21.61 -9.64 3.45
N ALA A 157 21.39 -10.49 4.46
CA ALA A 157 20.10 -10.63 5.14
C ALA A 157 19.68 -9.38 5.93
N LEU A 158 20.62 -8.49 6.26
CA LEU A 158 20.37 -7.19 6.90
C LEU A 158 20.45 -6.03 5.91
N TYR A 159 20.51 -6.31 4.60
CA TYR A 159 20.42 -5.29 3.58
C TYR A 159 18.97 -4.75 3.57
N PRO A 160 18.77 -3.43 3.76
CA PRO A 160 17.44 -2.83 3.82
C PRO A 160 16.69 -2.90 2.49
#